data_AF-A0AAE1CA41-F1
#
_entry.id   AF-A0AAE1CA41-F1
#
_cell.length_a   1.000
_cell.length_b   1.000
_cell.length_c   1.000
_cell.angle_alpha   90.00
_cell.angle_beta   90.00
_cell.angle_gamma   90.00
#
_symmetry.space_group_name_H-M   'P 1'
#
loop_
_entity.id
_entity.type
_entity.pdbx_description
1 polymer ?
#
loop_
_entity_poly.entity_id
_entity_poly.type
_entity_poly.pdbx_seq_one_letter_code
_entity_poly.pdbx_strand_id
1 'polypeptide(L)'
;MATAAVQQPSTAEAGSAAAQEKAAGPLLLPLAAPTPDTHPKERPALTAEQQEKYDWLLSQAKSWTEVPSTKGKAGPLTDSEKFWLTRECLLRYLHATKWHQKDSEKRLLETLTWRREYGVENLTAEHISPENETGKQITLGYDKDGRPCHYLNPGRQNTNPSPRQVEHLVFMLERVIDLMPAQVETLSLLINFKQSKSRSYTAPGIGMAREVLHILQCHYPERLGRALIINVPWIVNGFLKLITPFIDPMTREKLKFNDDMRQFVPTEQLWIEFHGTLEFEYDHSVYWPAFIKLCEERRETRLQRWISGGQQIGEMEDYLTGHAQTGVAAAAAAKTPEVVIVPASAGKTEDSKDEAAPAAAIVAT
;
A
#
# COMPACT_ATOMS: atom_id res chain seq x y z
N MET A 1 57.75 -7.17 -17.99
CA MET A 1 56.78 -6.06 -17.89
C MET A 1 55.60 -6.42 -18.79
N ALA A 2 54.34 -6.50 -18.41
CA ALA A 2 53.62 -6.37 -17.14
C ALA A 2 52.35 -7.22 -17.30
N THR A 3 52.00 -8.01 -16.28
CA THR A 3 50.75 -8.76 -16.18
C THR A 3 49.59 -7.80 -15.96
N ALA A 4 48.61 -7.76 -16.88
CA ALA A 4 47.38 -6.99 -16.71
C ALA A 4 46.39 -7.83 -15.89
N ALA A 5 46.15 -7.42 -14.64
CA ALA A 5 45.12 -7.97 -13.78
C ALA A 5 43.74 -7.44 -14.20
N VAL A 6 42.79 -8.35 -14.39
CA VAL A 6 41.37 -8.07 -14.60
C VAL A 6 40.78 -7.62 -13.26
N GLN A 7 40.33 -6.37 -13.17
CA GLN A 7 39.58 -5.86 -12.02
C GLN A 7 38.10 -6.23 -12.14
N GLN A 8 37.60 -6.98 -11.15
CA GLN A 8 36.18 -7.21 -10.93
C GLN A 8 35.49 -5.90 -10.49
N PRO A 9 34.20 -5.69 -10.82
CA PRO A 9 33.44 -4.55 -10.30
C PRO A 9 33.16 -4.74 -8.80
N SER A 10 33.56 -3.74 -8.02
CA SER A 10 33.35 -3.66 -6.57
C SER A 10 31.86 -3.50 -6.24
N THR A 11 31.35 -4.44 -5.46
CA THR A 11 30.12 -4.34 -4.68
C THR A 11 30.29 -3.28 -3.60
N ALA A 12 29.51 -2.19 -3.69
CA ALA A 12 29.32 -1.24 -2.59
C ALA A 12 27.95 -0.53 -2.74
N GLU A 13 26.86 -1.27 -2.53
CA GLU A 13 25.59 -0.70 -2.11
C GLU A 13 25.35 -1.14 -0.66
N ALA A 14 25.64 -0.25 0.28
CA ALA A 14 25.21 -0.36 1.66
C ALA A 14 25.19 1.04 2.30
N GLY A 15 23.98 1.55 2.55
CA GLY A 15 23.67 2.49 3.63
C GLY A 15 24.37 3.84 3.61
N SER A 16 23.79 4.82 2.90
CA SER A 16 23.87 6.22 3.35
C SER A 16 22.56 6.57 4.04
N ALA A 17 22.44 6.17 5.32
CA ALA A 17 21.62 6.92 6.25
C ALA A 17 22.28 8.30 6.36
N ALA A 18 21.81 9.26 5.56
CA ALA A 18 22.20 10.64 5.71
C ALA A 18 21.76 11.05 7.12
N ALA A 19 22.71 11.09 8.05
CA ALA A 19 22.55 11.78 9.30
C ALA A 19 22.14 13.21 8.94
N GLN A 20 20.86 13.54 9.11
CA GLN A 20 20.40 14.91 9.02
C GLN A 20 21.15 15.66 10.11
N GLU A 21 22.13 16.45 9.69
CA GLU A 21 22.77 17.48 10.51
C GLU A 21 21.64 18.25 11.19
N LYS A 22 21.63 18.28 12.52
CA LYS A 22 20.54 18.87 13.31
C LYS A 22 20.53 20.38 13.02
N ALA A 23 19.76 20.77 12.01
CA ALA A 23 19.58 22.16 11.62
C ALA A 23 19.17 22.97 12.86
N ALA A 24 19.73 24.17 13.01
CA ALA A 24 19.41 25.05 14.12
C ALA A 24 17.98 25.60 13.95
N GLY A 25 16.97 24.81 14.32
CA GLY A 25 15.55 25.18 14.24
C GLY A 25 14.62 23.96 14.18
N PRO A 26 13.30 24.19 14.26
CA PRO A 26 12.32 23.12 14.10
C PRO A 26 12.39 22.52 12.69
N LEU A 27 12.10 21.23 12.57
CA LEU A 27 11.96 20.55 11.29
C LEU A 27 10.76 21.13 10.52
N LEU A 28 10.95 21.42 9.23
CA LEU A 28 9.89 21.90 8.33
C LEU A 28 9.48 20.85 7.27
N LEU A 29 10.31 19.82 7.10
CA LEU A 29 10.17 18.82 6.04
C LEU A 29 9.56 17.51 6.57
N PRO A 30 8.90 16.71 5.72
CA PRO A 30 8.49 15.37 6.11
C PRO A 30 9.70 14.48 6.41
N LEU A 31 9.55 13.52 7.33
CA LEU A 31 10.56 12.48 7.55
C LEU A 31 10.44 11.40 6.47
N ALA A 32 11.56 11.14 5.79
CA ALA A 32 11.59 10.25 4.64
C ALA A 32 11.67 8.76 4.98
N ALA A 33 11.97 8.37 6.22
CA ALA A 33 12.14 6.97 6.60
C ALA A 33 11.83 6.71 8.09
N PRO A 34 11.44 5.46 8.44
CA PRO A 34 11.37 5.01 9.83
C PRO A 34 12.76 4.97 10.49
N THR A 35 12.80 4.77 11.81
CA THR A 35 14.06 4.58 12.53
C THR A 35 14.68 3.20 12.24
N PRO A 36 16.00 3.02 12.41
CA PRO A 36 16.65 1.72 12.22
C PRO A 36 16.08 0.61 13.13
N ASP A 37 15.60 0.96 14.33
CA ASP A 37 15.02 0.02 15.31
C ASP A 37 13.55 -0.33 15.02
N THR A 38 13.01 0.13 13.89
CA THR A 38 11.65 -0.17 13.46
C THR A 38 11.55 -1.62 12.99
N HIS A 39 10.56 -2.34 13.52
CA HIS A 39 10.30 -3.73 13.16
C HIS A 39 8.85 -3.88 12.69
N PRO A 40 8.59 -3.85 11.37
CA PRO A 40 7.28 -4.16 10.83
C PRO A 40 6.79 -5.52 11.34
N LYS A 41 5.50 -5.60 11.64
CA LYS A 41 4.89 -6.87 12.05
C LYS A 41 4.89 -7.85 10.88
N GLU A 42 5.45 -9.04 11.12
CA GLU A 42 5.44 -10.10 10.12
C GLU A 42 4.01 -10.46 9.71
N ARG A 43 3.83 -10.64 8.41
CA ARG A 43 2.55 -11.05 7.83
C ARG A 43 2.38 -12.56 8.05
N PRO A 44 1.28 -13.01 8.65
CA PRO A 44 1.03 -14.43 8.79
C PRO A 44 1.05 -15.13 7.43
N ALA A 45 1.67 -16.30 7.37
CA ALA A 45 1.58 -17.14 6.18
C ALA A 45 0.12 -17.53 5.93
N LEU A 46 -0.27 -17.56 4.65
CA LEU A 46 -1.60 -18.01 4.27
C LEU A 46 -1.72 -19.51 4.53
N THR A 47 -2.84 -19.93 5.11
CA THR A 47 -3.21 -21.36 5.11
C THR A 47 -3.48 -21.83 3.68
N ALA A 48 -3.53 -23.15 3.45
CA ALA A 48 -3.87 -23.69 2.14
C ALA A 48 -5.24 -23.19 1.62
N GLU A 49 -6.25 -23.14 2.48
CA GLU A 49 -7.58 -22.61 2.15
C GLU A 49 -7.52 -21.12 1.79
N GLN A 50 -6.76 -20.33 2.55
CA GLN A 50 -6.58 -18.91 2.27
C GLN A 50 -5.84 -18.67 0.94
N GLN A 51 -4.84 -19.50 0.65
CA GLN A 51 -4.11 -19.46 -0.61
C GLN A 51 -5.05 -19.77 -1.79
N GLU A 52 -5.88 -20.80 -1.71
CA GLU A 52 -6.88 -21.12 -2.74
C GLU A 52 -7.85 -19.95 -2.99
N LYS A 53 -8.32 -19.30 -1.92
CA LYS A 53 -9.21 -18.14 -2.03
C LYS A 53 -8.53 -16.93 -2.66
N TYR A 54 -7.26 -16.71 -2.34
CA TYR A 54 -6.43 -15.69 -2.99
C TYR A 54 -6.23 -15.99 -4.48
N ASP A 55 -5.84 -17.21 -4.82
CA ASP A 55 -5.59 -17.62 -6.21
C ASP A 55 -6.86 -17.50 -7.06
N TRP A 56 -8.01 -17.86 -6.49
CA TRP A 56 -9.31 -17.64 -7.11
C TRP A 56 -9.57 -16.14 -7.36
N LEU A 57 -9.41 -15.26 -6.37
CA LEU A 57 -9.67 -13.83 -6.55
C LEU A 57 -8.69 -13.20 -7.55
N LEU A 58 -7.42 -13.62 -7.52
CA LEU A 58 -6.41 -13.21 -8.49
C LEU A 58 -6.81 -13.63 -9.91
N SER A 59 -7.34 -14.84 -10.09
CA SER A 59 -7.85 -15.29 -11.40
C SER A 59 -9.00 -14.42 -11.90
N GLN A 60 -9.93 -14.03 -11.02
CA GLN A 60 -11.04 -13.14 -11.39
C GLN A 60 -10.50 -11.77 -11.79
N ALA A 61 -9.63 -11.17 -10.97
CA ALA A 61 -9.03 -9.87 -11.25
C ALA A 61 -8.25 -9.85 -12.58
N LYS A 62 -7.51 -10.93 -12.90
CA LYS A 62 -6.80 -11.08 -14.18
C LYS A 62 -7.73 -11.27 -15.38
N SER A 63 -8.96 -11.72 -15.17
CA SER A 63 -9.95 -11.90 -16.24
C SER A 63 -10.70 -10.62 -16.60
N TRP A 64 -10.64 -9.59 -15.75
CA TRP A 64 -11.32 -8.32 -16.00
C TRP A 64 -10.68 -7.56 -17.15
N THR A 65 -11.50 -7.22 -18.15
CA THR A 65 -11.10 -6.39 -19.29
C THR A 65 -11.61 -4.95 -19.15
N GLU A 66 -12.69 -4.74 -18.40
CA GLU A 66 -13.34 -3.46 -18.20
C GLU A 66 -13.71 -3.22 -16.73
N VAL A 67 -13.78 -1.95 -16.34
CA VAL A 67 -14.40 -1.52 -15.08
C VAL A 67 -15.79 -0.96 -15.40
N PRO A 68 -16.85 -1.48 -14.75
CA PRO A 68 -18.19 -0.97 -14.96
C PRO A 68 -18.36 0.40 -14.30
N SER A 69 -19.33 1.19 -14.77
CA SER A 69 -19.79 2.41 -14.11
C SER A 69 -21.17 2.79 -14.61
N THR A 70 -22.01 3.33 -13.72
CA THR A 70 -23.32 3.86 -14.09
C THR A 70 -23.30 5.36 -14.37
N LYS A 71 -22.16 6.03 -14.18
CA LYS A 71 -21.96 7.48 -14.37
C LYS A 71 -21.14 7.83 -15.61
N GLY A 72 -21.13 6.95 -16.62
CA GLY A 72 -20.42 7.18 -17.88
C GLY A 72 -18.88 7.16 -17.77
N LYS A 73 -18.34 6.53 -16.73
CA LYS A 73 -16.88 6.33 -16.53
C LYS A 73 -16.45 4.87 -16.74
N ALA A 74 -17.29 4.08 -17.40
CA ALA A 74 -16.99 2.70 -17.75
C ALA A 74 -15.92 2.66 -18.85
N GLY A 75 -15.19 1.54 -18.96
CA GLY A 75 -14.18 1.39 -19.99
C GLY A 75 -13.09 0.39 -19.63
N PRO A 76 -12.11 0.17 -20.52
CA PRO A 76 -11.08 -0.85 -20.36
C PRO A 76 -10.23 -0.62 -19.11
N LEU A 77 -9.71 -1.70 -18.53
CA LEU A 77 -8.80 -1.64 -17.39
C LEU A 77 -7.49 -0.91 -17.80
N THR A 78 -7.15 0.14 -17.06
CA THR A 78 -5.94 0.95 -17.31
C THR A 78 -4.73 0.35 -16.63
N ASP A 79 -3.53 0.77 -17.03
CA ASP A 79 -2.29 0.31 -16.39
C ASP A 79 -2.16 0.80 -14.94
N SER A 80 -2.67 2.00 -14.62
CA SER A 80 -2.73 2.50 -13.23
C SER A 80 -3.59 1.58 -12.34
N GLU A 81 -4.72 1.08 -12.88
CA GLU A 81 -5.59 0.16 -12.14
C GLU A 81 -4.96 -1.23 -11.97
N LYS A 82 -4.26 -1.74 -13.00
CA LYS A 82 -3.49 -2.98 -12.87
C LYS A 82 -2.37 -2.86 -11.84
N PHE A 83 -1.68 -1.71 -11.83
CA PHE A 83 -0.65 -1.39 -10.83
C PHE A 83 -1.22 -1.32 -9.41
N TRP A 84 -2.45 -0.82 -9.24
CA TRP A 84 -3.12 -0.77 -7.94
C TRP A 84 -3.57 -2.16 -7.43
N LEU A 85 -3.88 -3.09 -8.33
CA LEU A 85 -4.32 -4.46 -8.02
C LEU A 85 -3.14 -5.37 -7.61
N THR A 86 -2.41 -4.99 -6.57
CA THR A 86 -1.30 -5.76 -5.98
C THR A 86 -1.79 -6.98 -5.20
N ARG A 87 -0.92 -7.96 -4.95
CA ARG A 87 -1.21 -9.13 -4.10
C ARG A 87 -1.81 -8.70 -2.77
N GLU A 88 -1.18 -7.73 -2.12
CA GLU A 88 -1.59 -7.18 -0.83
C GLU A 88 -2.93 -6.44 -0.91
N CYS A 89 -3.21 -5.74 -2.02
CA CYS A 89 -4.53 -5.17 -2.27
C CYS A 89 -5.61 -6.25 -2.27
N LEU A 90 -5.45 -7.32 -3.05
CA LEU A 90 -6.41 -8.43 -3.06
C LEU A 90 -6.61 -9.05 -1.67
N LEU A 91 -5.52 -9.24 -0.91
CA LEU A 91 -5.59 -9.78 0.46
C LEU A 91 -6.32 -8.86 1.43
N ARG A 92 -6.15 -7.53 1.34
CA ARG A 92 -6.93 -6.59 2.17
C ARG A 92 -8.43 -6.74 1.94
N TYR A 93 -8.86 -6.95 0.71
CA TYR A 93 -10.29 -7.18 0.41
C TYR A 93 -10.77 -8.54 0.91
N LEU A 94 -9.97 -9.59 0.80
CA LEU A 94 -10.28 -10.91 1.38
C LEU A 94 -10.40 -10.84 2.91
N HIS A 95 -9.47 -10.18 3.59
CA HIS A 95 -9.54 -9.99 5.04
C HIS A 95 -10.80 -9.22 5.45
N ALA A 96 -11.08 -8.11 4.77
CA ALA A 96 -12.19 -7.24 5.12
C ALA A 96 -13.59 -7.85 4.87
N THR A 97 -13.67 -8.95 4.11
CA THR A 97 -14.89 -9.73 3.89
C THR A 97 -14.84 -11.08 4.59
N LYS A 98 -13.89 -11.29 5.52
CA LYS A 98 -13.72 -12.55 6.26
C LYS A 98 -13.56 -13.76 5.33
N TRP A 99 -12.80 -13.58 4.26
CA TRP A 99 -12.49 -14.59 3.24
C TRP A 99 -13.71 -15.07 2.42
N HIS A 100 -14.76 -14.25 2.30
CA HIS A 100 -15.84 -14.49 1.35
C HIS A 100 -15.44 -14.03 -0.05
N GLN A 101 -15.11 -14.99 -0.92
CA GLN A 101 -14.57 -14.77 -2.27
C GLN A 101 -15.44 -13.83 -3.12
N LYS A 102 -16.74 -14.11 -3.25
CA LYS A 102 -17.66 -13.33 -4.08
C LYS A 102 -17.90 -11.92 -3.55
N ASP A 103 -17.95 -11.76 -2.24
CA ASP A 103 -18.05 -10.43 -1.61
C ASP A 103 -16.77 -9.62 -1.81
N SER A 104 -15.60 -10.30 -1.79
CA SER A 104 -14.29 -9.68 -2.05
C SER A 104 -14.20 -9.18 -3.49
N GLU A 105 -14.58 -10.02 -4.45
CA GLU A 105 -14.63 -9.70 -5.88
C GLU A 105 -15.52 -8.47 -6.11
N LYS A 106 -16.76 -8.52 -5.59
CA LYS A 106 -17.73 -7.42 -5.72
C LYS A 106 -17.18 -6.12 -5.15
N ARG A 107 -16.68 -6.13 -3.92
CA ARG A 107 -16.21 -4.92 -3.23
C ARG A 107 -14.95 -4.34 -3.87
N LEU A 108 -14.07 -5.20 -4.40
CA LEU A 108 -12.88 -4.79 -5.14
C LEU A 108 -13.28 -4.07 -6.44
N LEU A 109 -14.21 -4.63 -7.21
CA LEU A 109 -14.73 -4.00 -8.43
C LEU A 109 -15.49 -2.71 -8.14
N GLU A 110 -16.32 -2.67 -7.10
CA GLU A 110 -17.01 -1.45 -6.64
C GLU A 110 -16.01 -0.34 -6.27
N THR A 111 -14.83 -0.70 -5.74
CA THR A 111 -13.79 0.30 -5.46
C THR A 111 -13.12 0.82 -6.72
N LEU A 112 -12.82 -0.03 -7.71
CA LEU A 112 -12.33 0.43 -9.02
C LEU A 112 -13.34 1.40 -9.67
N THR A 113 -14.63 1.04 -9.67
CA THR A 113 -15.70 1.91 -10.16
C THR A 113 -15.75 3.23 -9.40
N TRP A 114 -15.72 3.18 -8.06
CA TRP A 114 -15.71 4.39 -7.24
C TRP A 114 -14.50 5.27 -7.53
N ARG A 115 -13.29 4.71 -7.66
CA ARG A 115 -12.06 5.47 -7.95
C ARG A 115 -12.21 6.29 -9.25
N ARG A 116 -12.82 5.70 -10.28
CA ARG A 116 -13.13 6.39 -11.55
C ARG A 116 -14.20 7.46 -11.40
N GLU A 117 -15.31 7.12 -10.75
CA GLU A 117 -16.45 8.02 -10.61
C GLU A 117 -16.17 9.22 -9.71
N TYR A 118 -15.42 8.99 -8.63
CA TYR A 118 -14.96 10.02 -7.70
C TYR A 118 -13.82 10.86 -8.30
N GLY A 119 -13.09 10.30 -9.27
CA GLY A 119 -11.95 10.98 -9.90
C GLY A 119 -10.72 11.01 -9.00
N VAL A 120 -10.45 9.93 -8.25
CA VAL A 120 -9.31 9.85 -7.31
C VAL A 120 -7.98 10.18 -7.98
N GLU A 121 -7.78 9.70 -9.21
CA GLU A 121 -6.55 9.96 -9.98
C GLU A 121 -6.45 11.40 -10.51
N ASN A 122 -7.56 12.15 -10.54
CA ASN A 122 -7.59 13.54 -11.00
C ASN A 122 -7.37 14.55 -9.87
N LEU A 123 -7.28 14.10 -8.62
CA LEU A 123 -7.02 14.98 -7.47
C LEU A 123 -5.57 15.44 -7.49
N THR A 124 -5.33 16.74 -7.69
CA THR A 124 -3.98 17.31 -7.77
C THR A 124 -3.57 18.02 -6.47
N ALA A 125 -2.26 18.17 -6.28
CA ALA A 125 -1.70 18.89 -5.13
C ALA A 125 -2.14 20.37 -5.11
N GLU A 126 -2.30 21.00 -6.27
CA GLU A 126 -2.70 22.39 -6.43
C GLU A 126 -4.18 22.58 -6.06
N HIS A 127 -5.05 21.68 -6.50
CA HIS A 127 -6.48 21.72 -6.17
C HIS A 127 -6.70 21.57 -4.67
N ILE A 128 -5.93 20.68 -4.03
CA ILE A 128 -6.07 20.33 -2.62
C ILE A 128 -5.31 21.28 -1.68
N SER A 129 -4.23 21.92 -2.14
CA SER A 129 -3.36 22.81 -1.35
C SER A 129 -4.11 23.79 -0.42
N PRO A 130 -5.17 24.50 -0.87
CA PRO A 130 -5.90 25.44 -0.01
C PRO A 130 -6.55 24.77 1.21
N GLU A 131 -6.87 23.49 1.15
CA GLU A 131 -7.39 22.76 2.31
C GLU A 131 -6.32 22.47 3.35
N ASN A 132 -5.04 22.48 2.99
CA ASN A 132 -3.96 22.10 3.89
C ASN A 132 -3.03 23.24 4.29
N GLU A 133 -3.29 24.49 3.90
CA GLU A 133 -2.50 25.69 4.26
C GLU A 133 -2.21 25.80 5.77
N THR A 134 -3.10 25.29 6.61
CA THR A 134 -2.96 25.30 8.05
C THR A 134 -2.47 23.98 8.63
N GLY A 135 -2.01 23.01 7.85
CA GLY A 135 -1.49 21.73 8.36
C GLY A 135 -2.51 20.94 9.19
N LYS A 136 -3.79 21.00 8.79
CA LYS A 136 -4.87 20.26 9.47
C LYS A 136 -4.77 18.75 9.26
N GLN A 137 -4.10 18.33 8.18
CA GLN A 137 -3.61 16.97 7.99
C GLN A 137 -2.13 16.99 7.63
N ILE A 138 -1.30 16.23 8.35
CA ILE A 138 0.13 16.11 8.06
C ILE A 138 0.56 14.65 8.17
N THR A 139 1.60 14.26 7.45
CA THR A 139 2.21 12.94 7.56
C THR A 139 3.65 13.12 8.00
N LEU A 140 3.96 12.72 9.21
CA LEU A 140 5.22 13.06 9.86
C LEU A 140 5.72 11.90 10.71
N GLY A 141 6.80 11.28 10.24
CA GLY A 141 7.44 10.18 10.93
C GLY A 141 6.67 8.86 10.86
N TYR A 142 7.16 7.88 11.61
CA TYR A 142 6.71 6.49 11.56
C TYR A 142 6.58 5.90 12.97
N ASP A 143 5.59 5.04 13.17
CA ASP A 143 5.43 4.29 14.42
C ASP A 143 6.46 3.15 14.55
N LYS A 144 6.52 2.49 15.71
CA LYS A 144 7.50 1.42 15.98
C LYS A 144 7.34 0.18 15.09
N ASP A 145 6.18 0.01 14.45
CA ASP A 145 5.93 -1.04 13.46
C ASP A 145 6.13 -0.52 12.02
N GLY A 146 6.65 0.69 11.83
CA GLY A 146 6.97 1.30 10.54
C GLY A 146 5.79 1.94 9.82
N ARG A 147 4.64 2.09 10.47
CA ARG A 147 3.47 2.73 9.87
C ARG A 147 3.69 4.23 9.74
N PRO A 148 3.46 4.85 8.57
CA PRO A 148 3.47 6.29 8.46
C PRO A 148 2.48 6.91 9.46
N CYS A 149 2.94 7.92 10.20
CA CYS A 149 2.15 8.64 11.17
C CYS A 149 1.38 9.77 10.48
N HIS A 150 0.07 9.59 10.34
CA HIS A 150 -0.84 10.55 9.74
C HIS A 150 -1.61 11.31 10.83
N TYR A 151 -1.35 12.60 10.96
CA TYR A 151 -1.93 13.45 12.00
C TYR A 151 -3.15 14.20 11.47
N LEU A 152 -4.23 14.17 12.23
CA LEU A 152 -5.43 14.97 12.04
C LEU A 152 -5.55 15.97 13.19
N ASN A 153 -5.61 17.26 12.84
CA ASN A 153 -5.77 18.36 13.79
C ASN A 153 -7.05 19.13 13.45
N PRO A 154 -8.25 18.66 13.87
CA PRO A 154 -9.52 19.35 13.56
C PRO A 154 -9.56 20.82 14.01
N GLY A 155 -8.84 21.17 15.09
CA GLY A 155 -8.70 22.55 15.55
C GLY A 155 -7.98 23.49 14.57
N ARG A 156 -7.29 22.95 13.55
CA ARG A 156 -6.63 23.72 12.49
C ARG A 156 -7.51 23.89 11.25
N GLN A 157 -8.82 23.59 11.32
CA GLN A 157 -9.74 23.77 10.18
C GLN A 157 -9.70 25.21 9.63
N ASN A 158 -9.38 25.35 8.36
CA ASN A 158 -9.16 26.63 7.68
C ASN A 158 -10.24 27.01 6.67
N THR A 159 -11.03 26.05 6.19
CA THR A 159 -12.01 26.24 5.13
C THR A 159 -13.46 26.04 5.61
N ASN A 160 -14.40 26.59 4.86
CA ASN A 160 -15.83 26.30 5.04
C ASN A 160 -16.15 24.90 4.50
N PRO A 161 -17.20 24.24 5.03
CA PRO A 161 -17.65 22.93 4.52
C PRO A 161 -17.83 22.94 3.00
N SER A 162 -17.19 22.00 2.32
CA SER A 162 -17.24 21.85 0.87
C SER A 162 -16.83 20.42 0.47
N PRO A 163 -17.19 19.95 -0.74
CA PRO A 163 -16.74 18.64 -1.24
C PRO A 163 -15.21 18.48 -1.21
N ARG A 164 -14.48 19.58 -1.41
CA ARG A 164 -13.01 19.62 -1.37
C ARG A 164 -12.42 19.17 -0.02
N GLN A 165 -13.18 19.29 1.08
CA GLN A 165 -12.73 18.76 2.37
C GLN A 165 -12.66 17.22 2.39
N VAL A 166 -13.60 16.55 1.71
CA VAL A 166 -13.61 15.09 1.56
C VAL A 166 -12.54 14.67 0.55
N GLU A 167 -12.41 15.40 -0.55
CA GLU A 167 -11.34 15.19 -1.54
C GLU A 167 -9.95 15.33 -0.91
N HIS A 168 -9.75 16.31 -0.02
CA HIS A 168 -8.51 16.46 0.74
C HIS A 168 -8.20 15.25 1.61
N LEU A 169 -9.20 14.68 2.31
CA LEU A 169 -9.00 13.45 3.07
C LEU A 169 -8.59 12.28 2.17
N VAL A 170 -9.30 12.08 1.05
CA VAL A 170 -8.98 11.02 0.07
C VAL A 170 -7.58 11.21 -0.48
N PHE A 171 -7.23 12.43 -0.90
CA PHE A 171 -5.92 12.78 -1.41
C PHE A 171 -4.82 12.47 -0.39
N MET A 172 -4.97 12.93 0.86
CA MET A 172 -3.99 12.68 1.91
C MET A 172 -3.84 11.20 2.24
N LEU A 173 -4.93 10.41 2.22
CA LEU A 173 -4.85 8.97 2.41
C LEU A 173 -4.06 8.27 1.29
N GLU A 174 -4.28 8.63 0.02
CA GLU A 174 -3.48 8.10 -1.09
C GLU A 174 -1.99 8.49 -0.90
N ARG A 175 -1.68 9.73 -0.49
CA ARG A 175 -0.31 10.16 -0.21
C ARG A 175 0.34 9.39 0.94
N VAL A 176 -0.41 9.09 2.01
CA VAL A 176 0.08 8.27 3.12
C VAL A 176 0.42 6.84 2.66
N ILE A 177 -0.39 6.28 1.75
CA ILE A 177 -0.14 4.96 1.14
C ILE A 177 1.13 4.97 0.26
N ASP A 178 1.37 6.07 -0.46
CA ASP A 178 2.63 6.27 -1.21
C ASP A 178 3.87 6.18 -0.27
N LEU A 179 3.71 6.58 1.00
CA LEU A 179 4.78 6.58 2.02
C LEU A 179 4.89 5.30 2.84
N MET A 180 4.10 4.25 2.59
CA MET A 180 4.26 2.99 3.32
C MET A 180 5.61 2.31 2.98
N PRO A 181 6.46 1.96 3.96
CA PRO A 181 7.66 1.18 3.67
C PRO A 181 7.28 -0.27 3.31
N ALA A 182 8.28 -1.06 2.90
CA ALA A 182 8.09 -2.49 2.68
C ALA A 182 7.49 -3.18 3.91
N GLN A 183 6.74 -4.25 3.69
CA GLN A 183 6.04 -5.03 4.72
C GLN A 183 4.98 -4.26 5.53
N VAL A 184 4.73 -2.98 5.24
CA VAL A 184 3.76 -2.15 5.95
C VAL A 184 2.59 -1.81 5.03
N GLU A 185 1.38 -2.17 5.46
CA GLU A 185 0.14 -1.94 4.68
C GLU A 185 -0.83 -0.97 5.36
N THR A 186 -0.48 -0.50 6.56
CA THR A 186 -1.36 0.26 7.46
C THR A 186 -0.71 1.56 7.90
N LEU A 187 -1.54 2.53 8.29
CA LEU A 187 -1.11 3.81 8.87
C LEU A 187 -1.33 3.85 10.39
N SER A 188 -0.59 4.74 11.06
CA SER A 188 -0.86 5.16 12.43
C SER A 188 -1.56 6.52 12.38
N LEU A 189 -2.81 6.58 12.83
CA LEU A 189 -3.61 7.80 12.82
C LEU A 189 -3.44 8.54 14.15
N LEU A 190 -3.00 9.80 14.12
CA LEU A 190 -2.82 10.61 15.33
C LEU A 190 -3.82 11.76 15.33
N ILE A 191 -4.76 11.77 16.25
CA ILE A 191 -5.84 12.78 16.29
C ILE A 191 -5.66 13.68 17.49
N ASN A 192 -5.49 14.99 17.25
CA ASN A 192 -5.43 16.00 18.29
C ASN A 192 -6.66 16.89 18.25
N PHE A 193 -7.57 16.70 19.20
CA PHE A 193 -8.80 17.50 19.29
C PHE A 193 -8.65 18.83 20.03
N LYS A 194 -7.42 19.31 20.25
CA LYS A 194 -7.14 20.67 20.75
C LYS A 194 -7.96 21.69 19.95
N GLN A 195 -8.76 22.47 20.67
CA GLN A 195 -9.70 23.40 20.04
C GLN A 195 -8.97 24.56 19.35
N SER A 196 -9.59 25.09 18.30
CA SER A 196 -9.15 26.35 17.70
C SER A 196 -9.39 27.50 18.68
N LYS A 197 -8.44 28.44 18.78
CA LYS A 197 -8.65 29.69 19.52
C LYS A 197 -9.60 30.66 18.80
N SER A 198 -9.79 30.49 17.48
CA SER A 198 -10.51 31.44 16.62
C SER A 198 -11.74 30.85 15.92
N ARG A 199 -11.95 29.53 15.95
CA ARG A 199 -13.10 28.87 15.31
C ARG A 199 -13.87 27.96 16.26
N SER A 200 -15.19 28.14 16.26
CA SER A 200 -16.15 27.35 17.05
C SER A 200 -16.66 26.09 16.33
N TYR A 201 -16.52 25.99 15.00
CA TYR A 201 -17.01 24.88 14.18
C TYR A 201 -15.87 23.99 13.68
N THR A 202 -15.31 23.16 14.55
CA THR A 202 -14.21 22.21 14.21
C THR A 202 -14.71 20.80 13.90
N ALA A 203 -16.01 20.54 14.04
CA ALA A 203 -16.62 19.24 13.76
C ALA A 203 -17.29 19.21 12.37
N PRO A 204 -17.14 18.11 11.61
CA PRO A 204 -17.82 17.96 10.32
C PRO A 204 -19.34 17.88 10.51
N GLY A 205 -20.11 18.39 9.54
CA GLY A 205 -21.55 18.15 9.49
C GLY A 205 -21.87 16.67 9.29
N ILE A 206 -23.04 16.21 9.74
CA ILE A 206 -23.45 14.79 9.72
C ILE A 206 -23.38 14.18 8.32
N GLY A 207 -23.78 14.92 7.28
CA GLY A 207 -23.71 14.44 5.90
C GLY A 207 -22.29 14.10 5.47
N MET A 208 -21.36 15.03 5.70
CA MET A 208 -19.94 14.83 5.39
C MET A 208 -19.33 13.70 6.24
N ALA A 209 -19.70 13.59 7.51
CA ALA A 209 -19.24 12.50 8.37
C ALA A 209 -19.70 11.12 7.85
N ARG A 210 -20.95 11.01 7.35
CA ARG A 210 -21.47 9.78 6.74
C ARG A 210 -20.77 9.43 5.44
N GLU A 211 -20.51 10.43 4.60
CA GLU A 211 -19.77 10.25 3.35
C GLU A 211 -18.35 9.76 3.61
N VAL A 212 -17.61 10.43 4.51
CA VAL A 212 -16.27 10.01 4.92
C VAL A 212 -16.28 8.59 5.48
N LEU A 213 -17.23 8.28 6.38
CA LEU A 213 -17.34 6.94 6.95
C LEU A 213 -17.57 5.88 5.86
N HIS A 214 -18.46 6.16 4.90
CA HIS A 214 -18.72 5.28 3.78
C HIS A 214 -17.47 5.05 2.93
N ILE A 215 -16.73 6.10 2.58
CA ILE A 215 -15.49 5.99 1.81
C ILE A 215 -14.46 5.11 2.54
N LEU A 216 -14.22 5.40 3.82
CA LEU A 216 -13.23 4.65 4.62
C LEU A 216 -13.62 3.18 4.78
N GLN A 217 -14.91 2.91 5.04
CA GLN A 217 -15.41 1.55 5.23
C GLN A 217 -15.43 0.77 3.92
N CYS A 218 -15.83 1.36 2.80
CA CYS A 218 -16.01 0.62 1.56
C CYS A 218 -14.72 0.50 0.74
N HIS A 219 -13.91 1.56 0.68
CA HIS A 219 -12.84 1.72 -0.31
C HIS A 219 -11.42 1.74 0.26
N TYR A 220 -11.26 1.81 1.59
CA TYR A 220 -9.96 1.71 2.27
C TYR A 220 -9.91 0.59 3.33
N PRO A 221 -10.28 -0.66 2.96
CA PRO A 221 -10.26 -1.78 3.90
C PRO A 221 -8.87 -2.02 4.48
N GLU A 222 -8.83 -2.42 5.76
CA GLU A 222 -7.61 -2.85 6.44
C GLU A 222 -6.45 -1.84 6.43
N ARG A 223 -6.72 -0.54 6.27
CA ARG A 223 -5.68 0.52 6.28
C ARG A 223 -5.36 1.09 7.65
N LEU A 224 -6.27 0.97 8.62
CA LEU A 224 -6.04 1.47 9.98
C LEU A 224 -5.23 0.45 10.79
N GLY A 225 -3.99 0.79 11.13
CA GLY A 225 -3.14 -0.01 12.03
C GLY A 225 -3.34 0.37 13.49
N ARG A 226 -3.40 1.67 13.78
CA ARG A 226 -3.60 2.23 15.11
C ARG A 226 -4.23 3.62 15.04
N ALA A 227 -4.99 4.02 16.07
CA ALA A 227 -5.39 5.41 16.26
C ALA A 227 -4.98 5.90 17.66
N LEU A 228 -4.23 6.99 17.71
CA LEU A 228 -3.66 7.64 18.89
C LEU A 228 -4.37 8.98 19.07
N ILE A 229 -5.16 9.12 20.13
CA ILE A 229 -6.11 10.23 20.25
C ILE A 229 -5.85 10.98 21.55
N ILE A 230 -5.62 12.29 21.43
CA ILE A 230 -5.35 13.20 22.57
C ILE A 230 -6.32 14.39 22.58
N ASN A 231 -6.40 15.05 23.73
CA ASN A 231 -7.20 16.26 23.94
C ASN A 231 -8.70 16.09 23.60
N VAL A 232 -9.24 14.87 23.78
CA VAL A 232 -10.64 14.56 23.46
C VAL A 232 -11.58 15.40 24.33
N PRO A 233 -12.39 16.29 23.74
CA PRO A 233 -13.38 17.05 24.48
C PRO A 233 -14.39 16.10 25.12
N TRP A 234 -14.85 16.41 26.34
CA TRP A 234 -15.85 15.59 27.03
C TRP A 234 -17.10 15.32 26.17
N ILE A 235 -17.48 16.26 25.30
CA ILE A 235 -18.61 16.13 24.38
C ILE A 235 -18.35 15.15 23.22
N VAL A 236 -17.09 14.99 22.77
CA VAL A 236 -16.69 14.03 21.73
C VAL A 236 -16.75 12.60 22.26
N ASN A 237 -16.62 12.39 23.58
CA ASN A 237 -16.87 11.08 24.18
C ASN A 237 -18.32 10.60 23.96
N GLY A 238 -19.30 11.51 23.85
CA GLY A 238 -20.67 11.17 23.49
C GLY A 238 -20.80 10.65 22.04
N PHE A 239 -20.14 11.32 21.09
CA PHE A 239 -20.11 10.89 19.69
C PHE A 239 -19.37 9.56 19.50
N LEU A 240 -18.21 9.40 20.15
CA LEU A 240 -17.45 8.15 20.13
C LEU A 240 -18.27 7.01 20.73
N LYS A 241 -18.95 7.22 21.87
CA LYS A 241 -19.86 6.22 22.46
C LYS A 241 -21.02 5.86 21.54
N LEU A 242 -21.50 6.79 20.72
CA LEU A 242 -22.58 6.56 19.75
C LEU A 242 -22.14 5.69 18.56
N ILE A 243 -20.91 5.88 18.06
CA ILE A 243 -20.38 5.10 16.93
C ILE A 243 -19.72 3.78 17.37
N THR A 244 -19.29 3.67 18.63
CA THR A 244 -18.60 2.48 19.19
C THR A 244 -19.35 1.15 19.01
N PRO A 245 -20.71 1.07 19.10
CA PRO A 245 -21.45 -0.16 18.82
C PRO A 245 -21.28 -0.67 17.38
N PHE A 246 -20.93 0.22 16.44
CA PHE A 246 -20.70 -0.10 15.04
C PHE A 246 -19.20 -0.30 14.72
N ILE A 247 -18.34 -0.21 15.73
CA ILE A 247 -16.89 -0.46 15.63
C ILE A 247 -16.62 -1.90 16.06
N ASP A 248 -16.18 -2.72 15.11
CA ASP A 248 -15.75 -4.10 15.35
C ASP A 248 -14.68 -4.18 16.47
N PRO A 249 -14.68 -5.22 17.34
CA PRO A 249 -13.71 -5.35 18.43
C PRO A 249 -12.24 -5.15 18.03
N MET A 250 -11.83 -5.64 16.86
CA MET A 250 -10.47 -5.47 16.33
C MET A 250 -10.14 -3.99 16.08
N THR A 251 -11.13 -3.19 15.68
CA THR A 251 -10.95 -1.75 15.50
C THR A 251 -10.90 -1.02 16.83
N ARG A 252 -11.61 -1.50 17.87
CA ARG A 252 -11.57 -0.92 19.21
C ARG A 252 -10.21 -1.06 19.87
N GLU A 253 -9.54 -2.21 19.70
CA GLU A 253 -8.20 -2.45 20.24
C GLU A 253 -7.13 -1.51 19.66
N LYS A 254 -7.35 -1.04 18.43
CA LYS A 254 -6.49 -0.09 17.72
C LYS A 254 -6.59 1.33 18.28
N LEU A 255 -7.67 1.69 18.99
CA LEU A 255 -7.88 3.03 19.54
C LEU A 255 -7.17 3.16 20.91
N LYS A 256 -6.31 4.17 21.05
CA LYS A 256 -5.62 4.53 22.30
C LYS A 256 -5.93 5.99 22.62
N PHE A 257 -6.55 6.22 23.78
CA PHE A 257 -7.03 7.53 24.21
C PHE A 257 -6.20 8.03 25.38
N ASN A 258 -5.59 9.22 25.25
CA ASN A 258 -4.80 9.88 26.29
C ASN A 258 -3.77 8.96 26.99
N ASP A 259 -3.24 7.98 26.26
CA ASP A 259 -2.18 7.08 26.68
C ASP A 259 -0.79 7.73 26.50
N ASP A 260 0.27 7.05 26.94
CA ASP A 260 1.63 7.44 26.59
C ASP A 260 1.95 7.05 25.15
N MET A 261 1.83 8.01 24.23
CA MET A 261 2.01 7.80 22.79
C MET A 261 3.43 7.31 22.43
N ARG A 262 4.43 7.57 23.29
CA ARG A 262 5.83 7.13 23.13
C ARG A 262 5.98 5.61 23.23
N GLN A 263 4.98 4.91 23.76
CA GLN A 263 4.92 3.46 23.72
C GLN A 263 4.76 2.94 22.28
N PHE A 264 4.16 3.73 21.39
CA PHE A 264 3.78 3.30 20.04
C PHE A 264 4.59 3.96 18.94
N VAL A 265 5.09 5.19 19.16
CA VAL A 265 5.91 5.93 18.20
C VAL A 265 7.25 6.25 18.84
N PRO A 266 8.40 6.03 18.15
CA PRO A 266 9.71 6.49 18.64
C PRO A 266 9.67 7.99 18.95
N THR A 267 10.30 8.41 20.04
CA THR A 267 10.14 9.79 20.53
C THR A 267 10.60 10.84 19.51
N GLU A 268 11.67 10.54 18.80
CA GLU A 268 12.31 11.35 17.75
C GLU A 268 11.51 11.37 16.44
N GLN A 269 10.52 10.49 16.29
CA GLN A 269 9.56 10.46 15.19
C GLN A 269 8.20 11.05 15.60
N LEU A 270 7.99 11.31 16.90
CA LEU A 270 6.73 11.76 17.45
C LEU A 270 6.75 13.27 17.69
N TRP A 271 5.78 13.97 17.10
CA TRP A 271 5.65 15.41 17.22
C TRP A 271 5.49 15.86 18.68
N ILE A 272 6.13 16.98 19.07
CA ILE A 272 6.03 17.54 20.44
C ILE A 272 4.59 17.81 20.91
N GLU A 273 3.65 18.10 20.00
CA GLU A 273 2.21 18.26 20.34
C GLU A 273 1.58 16.95 20.84
N PHE A 274 2.23 15.80 20.62
CA PHE A 274 1.89 14.48 21.15
C PHE A 274 2.90 13.98 22.20
N HIS A 275 3.66 14.89 22.81
CA HIS A 275 4.64 14.61 23.86
C HIS A 275 5.87 13.79 23.43
N GLY A 276 6.20 13.80 22.13
CA GLY A 276 7.49 13.31 21.64
C GLY A 276 8.61 14.35 21.74
N THR A 277 9.69 14.13 21.00
CA THR A 277 10.87 15.01 20.94
C THR A 277 11.09 15.62 19.55
N LEU A 278 10.26 15.28 18.56
CA LEU A 278 10.34 15.86 17.21
C LEU A 278 9.75 17.28 17.21
N GLU A 279 10.63 18.27 17.26
CA GLU A 279 10.29 19.67 17.04
C GLU A 279 9.98 19.89 15.56
N PHE A 280 8.70 20.00 15.23
CA PHE A 280 8.22 20.23 13.87
C PHE A 280 7.31 21.45 13.83
N GLU A 281 7.54 22.30 12.83
CA GLU A 281 6.70 23.45 12.53
C GLU A 281 6.16 23.34 11.10
N TYR A 282 4.86 23.55 10.95
CA TYR A 282 4.22 23.48 9.64
C TYR A 282 4.29 24.84 8.94
N ASP A 283 5.15 24.94 7.94
CA ASP A 283 5.12 25.98 6.92
C ASP A 283 4.61 25.36 5.61
N HIS A 284 3.43 25.77 5.13
CA HIS A 284 2.83 25.21 3.93
C HIS A 284 3.74 25.37 2.69
N SER A 285 4.43 26.51 2.57
CA SER A 285 5.26 26.83 1.42
C SER A 285 6.51 25.95 1.32
N VAL A 286 6.92 25.34 2.44
CA VAL A 286 8.07 24.43 2.54
C VAL A 286 7.62 22.98 2.59
N TYR A 287 6.71 22.65 3.51
CA TYR A 287 6.28 21.28 3.77
C TYR A 287 5.53 20.67 2.57
N TRP A 288 4.55 21.39 2.02
CA TRP A 288 3.65 20.84 1.00
C TRP A 288 4.39 20.38 -0.26
N PRO A 289 5.21 21.21 -0.94
CA PRO A 289 5.96 20.76 -2.11
C PRO A 289 6.94 19.62 -1.79
N ALA A 290 7.58 19.64 -0.62
CA ALA A 290 8.49 18.55 -0.21
C ALA A 290 7.75 17.23 0.02
N PHE A 291 6.58 17.28 0.66
CA PHE A 291 5.72 16.12 0.88
C PHE A 291 5.21 15.51 -0.42
N ILE A 292 4.71 16.34 -1.34
CA ILE A 292 4.24 15.89 -2.65
C ILE A 292 5.37 15.24 -3.43
N LYS A 293 6.53 15.90 -3.51
CA LYS A 293 7.72 15.35 -4.18
C LYS A 293 8.12 13.98 -3.62
N LEU A 294 8.15 13.83 -2.30
CA LEU A 294 8.49 12.55 -1.66
C LEU A 294 7.49 11.44 -2.03
N CYS A 295 6.18 11.74 -2.05
CA CYS A 295 5.16 10.78 -2.47
C CYS A 295 5.30 10.39 -3.95
N GLU A 296 5.54 11.36 -4.82
CA GLU A 296 5.72 11.13 -6.27
C GLU A 296 6.95 10.28 -6.55
N GLU A 297 8.09 10.57 -5.92
CA GLU A 297 9.33 9.78 -6.07
C GLU A 297 9.13 8.32 -5.66
N ARG A 298 8.41 8.08 -4.56
CA ARG A 298 8.09 6.71 -4.12
C ARG A 298 7.12 6.00 -5.06
N ARG A 299 6.08 6.68 -5.51
CA ARG A 299 5.11 6.12 -6.45
C ARG A 299 5.79 5.79 -7.78
N GLU A 300 6.62 6.68 -8.30
CA GLU A 300 7.37 6.47 -9.54
C GLU A 300 8.33 5.30 -9.42
N THR A 301 9.08 5.19 -8.32
CA THR A 301 9.97 4.05 -8.07
C THR A 301 9.21 2.72 -8.11
N ARG A 302 8.03 2.66 -7.46
CA ARG A 302 7.17 1.46 -7.48
C ARG A 302 6.64 1.17 -8.87
N LEU A 303 6.23 2.20 -9.62
CA LEU A 303 5.75 2.06 -10.98
C LEU A 303 6.83 1.49 -11.90
N GLN A 304 8.06 2.01 -11.84
CA GLN A 304 9.19 1.51 -12.62
C GLN A 304 9.52 0.05 -12.31
N ARG A 305 9.42 -0.35 -11.04
CA ARG A 305 9.58 -1.76 -10.64
C ARG A 305 8.43 -2.64 -11.13
N TRP A 306 7.20 -2.15 -11.10
CA TRP A 306 6.05 -2.87 -11.67
C TRP A 306 6.20 -3.07 -13.18
N ILE A 307 6.68 -2.05 -13.90
CA ILE A 307 6.99 -2.14 -15.34
C ILE A 307 8.08 -3.19 -15.57
N SER A 308 9.17 -3.12 -14.81
CA SER A 308 10.28 -4.08 -14.88
C SER A 308 9.85 -5.51 -14.51
N GLY A 309 8.83 -5.65 -13.66
CA GLY A 309 8.22 -6.92 -13.28
C GLY A 309 7.20 -7.47 -14.28
N GLY A 310 6.99 -6.80 -15.42
CA GLY A 310 6.09 -7.26 -16.49
C GLY A 310 4.66 -6.75 -16.42
N GLN A 311 4.39 -5.69 -15.65
CA GLN A 311 3.10 -4.98 -15.64
C GLN A 311 1.88 -5.86 -15.28
N GLN A 312 2.07 -6.83 -14.40
CA GLN A 312 1.04 -7.80 -14.07
C GLN A 312 0.15 -7.38 -12.90
N ILE A 313 -1.11 -7.82 -12.93
CA ILE A 313 -2.00 -7.84 -11.76
C ILE A 313 -1.49 -8.88 -10.76
N GLY A 314 -1.51 -8.51 -9.48
CA GLY A 314 -1.09 -9.36 -8.38
C GLY A 314 0.39 -9.33 -8.06
N GLU A 315 1.13 -8.32 -8.54
CA GLU A 315 2.52 -8.12 -8.13
C GLU A 315 2.61 -7.80 -6.62
N MET A 316 3.73 -8.14 -5.99
CA MET A 316 3.96 -7.96 -4.54
C MET A 316 4.40 -6.55 -4.20
N GLU A 317 3.72 -5.90 -3.25
CA GLU A 317 4.14 -4.60 -2.69
C GLU A 317 5.58 -4.64 -2.13
N ASP A 318 6.02 -5.78 -1.58
CA ASP A 318 7.42 -6.00 -1.14
C ASP A 318 8.41 -5.97 -2.31
N TYR A 319 8.04 -6.51 -3.47
CA TYR A 319 8.87 -6.38 -4.67
C TYR A 319 8.85 -4.93 -5.17
N LEU A 320 7.68 -4.28 -5.23
CA LEU A 320 7.54 -2.91 -5.70
C LEU A 320 8.29 -1.89 -4.82
N THR A 321 8.44 -2.17 -3.53
CA THR A 321 9.20 -1.35 -2.58
C THR A 321 10.69 -1.67 -2.53
N GLY A 322 11.16 -2.66 -3.30
CA GLY A 322 12.57 -3.05 -3.36
C GLY A 322 13.03 -4.02 -2.26
N HIS A 323 12.12 -4.45 -1.38
CA HIS A 323 12.45 -5.40 -0.32
C HIS A 323 12.63 -6.83 -0.84
N ALA A 324 11.72 -7.29 -1.69
CA ALA A 324 11.90 -8.56 -2.40
C ALA A 324 12.75 -8.34 -3.67
N GLN A 325 13.76 -9.19 -3.87
CA GLN A 325 14.64 -9.12 -5.04
C GLN A 325 13.90 -9.51 -6.33
N THR A 326 12.99 -10.48 -6.25
CA THR A 326 12.27 -11.04 -7.39
C THR A 326 10.76 -10.79 -7.27
N GLY A 327 10.15 -10.31 -8.36
CA GLY A 327 8.69 -10.20 -8.48
C GLY A 327 8.02 -11.54 -8.78
N VAL A 328 6.68 -11.54 -8.81
CA VAL A 328 5.88 -12.77 -8.95
C VAL A 328 6.17 -13.50 -10.27
N ALA A 329 6.41 -12.79 -11.38
CA ALA A 329 6.64 -13.39 -12.69
C ALA A 329 7.97 -14.18 -12.74
N ALA A 330 9.04 -13.57 -12.24
CA ALA A 330 10.36 -14.20 -12.17
C ALA A 330 10.37 -15.43 -11.25
N ALA A 331 9.68 -15.34 -10.10
CA ALA A 331 9.56 -16.45 -9.17
C ALA A 331 8.77 -17.63 -9.76
N ALA A 332 7.77 -17.37 -10.62
CA ALA A 332 7.03 -18.42 -11.34
C ALA A 332 7.90 -19.09 -12.41
N ALA A 333 8.69 -18.33 -13.16
CA ALA A 333 9.60 -18.86 -14.17
C ALA A 333 10.66 -19.79 -13.56
N ALA A 334 11.24 -19.42 -12.40
CA ALA A 334 12.23 -20.24 -11.70
C ALA A 334 11.67 -21.57 -11.14
N LYS A 335 10.35 -21.68 -10.93
CA LYS A 335 9.68 -22.90 -10.43
C LYS A 335 9.28 -23.87 -11.54
N THR A 336 9.38 -23.46 -12.81
CA THR A 336 9.07 -24.35 -13.94
C THR A 336 10.33 -25.17 -14.25
N PRO A 337 10.32 -26.51 -14.07
CA PRO A 337 11.50 -27.31 -14.37
C PRO A 337 11.83 -27.22 -15.86
N GLU A 338 13.10 -26.96 -16.16
CA GLU A 338 13.64 -26.93 -17.52
C GLU A 338 13.38 -28.29 -18.18
N VAL A 339 12.56 -28.31 -19.23
CA VAL A 339 12.33 -29.53 -20.02
C VAL A 339 13.65 -29.84 -20.72
N VAL A 340 14.41 -30.77 -20.15
CA VAL A 340 15.60 -31.33 -20.80
C VAL A 340 15.12 -32.10 -22.03
N ILE A 341 15.17 -31.45 -23.19
CA ILE A 341 15.00 -32.11 -24.48
C ILE A 341 16.24 -32.98 -24.68
N VAL A 342 16.12 -34.27 -24.38
CA VAL A 342 17.14 -35.25 -24.75
C VAL A 342 17.08 -35.39 -26.28
N PRO A 343 18.16 -35.10 -27.03
CA PRO A 343 18.15 -35.30 -28.47
C PRO A 343 18.08 -36.80 -28.76
N ALA A 344 17.15 -37.18 -29.64
CA ALA A 344 17.01 -38.55 -30.12
C ALA A 344 18.34 -38.99 -30.78
N SER A 345 18.99 -39.99 -30.19
CA SER A 345 20.15 -40.64 -30.79
C SER A 345 19.70 -41.34 -32.08
N ALA A 346 20.31 -40.91 -33.19
CA ALA A 346 20.16 -41.48 -34.51
C ALA A 346 20.34 -43.00 -34.52
N GLY A 347 19.46 -43.68 -35.26
CA GLY A 347 19.57 -45.11 -35.56
C GLY A 347 20.84 -45.41 -36.35
N LYS A 348 21.53 -46.48 -35.97
CA LYS A 348 22.55 -47.11 -36.79
C LYS A 348 21.89 -48.07 -37.77
N THR A 349 22.08 -47.80 -39.05
CA THR A 349 22.00 -48.74 -40.16
C THR A 349 23.17 -49.72 -40.09
N GLU A 350 22.91 -51.02 -40.14
CA GLU A 350 23.90 -52.02 -40.55
C GLU A 350 23.28 -52.99 -41.56
N ASP A 351 24.06 -53.22 -42.61
CA ASP A 351 23.74 -53.87 -43.87
C ASP A 351 23.68 -55.40 -43.80
N SER A 352 22.93 -55.93 -44.75
CA SER A 352 22.66 -57.34 -45.09
C SER A 352 23.88 -58.24 -45.35
N LYS A 353 23.70 -59.56 -45.17
CA LYS A 353 24.14 -60.59 -46.12
C LYS A 353 23.35 -61.91 -46.01
N ASP A 354 23.05 -62.44 -47.19
CA ASP A 354 22.26 -63.62 -47.56
C ASP A 354 22.71 -64.96 -46.93
N GLU A 355 21.77 -65.90 -46.71
CA GLU A 355 21.74 -67.20 -47.44
C GLU A 355 20.45 -68.02 -47.23
N ALA A 356 19.90 -68.51 -48.35
CA ALA A 356 19.13 -69.74 -48.60
C ALA A 356 17.73 -70.01 -47.98
N ALA A 357 16.74 -70.08 -48.88
CA ALA A 357 15.44 -70.76 -48.77
C ALA A 357 15.61 -72.31 -48.98
N PRO A 358 14.55 -73.18 -49.02
CA PRO A 358 13.10 -72.93 -48.94
C PRO A 358 12.25 -73.97 -48.14
N ALA A 359 10.93 -73.72 -48.11
CA ALA A 359 9.80 -74.68 -48.29
C ALA A 359 8.79 -74.94 -47.15
N ALA A 360 7.53 -75.02 -47.60
CA ALA A 360 6.34 -75.73 -47.06
C ALA A 360 5.65 -75.13 -45.81
N ALA A 361 4.44 -74.57 -45.92
CA ALA A 361 3.12 -75.19 -46.10
C ALA A 361 2.42 -75.57 -44.77
N ILE A 362 1.29 -74.89 -44.51
CA ILE A 362 -0.01 -75.39 -44.01
C ILE A 362 0.00 -76.42 -42.86
N VAL A 363 -0.59 -76.09 -41.70
CA VAL A 363 -1.63 -76.91 -41.02
C VAL A 363 -2.53 -76.01 -40.14
N ALA A 364 -3.83 -76.30 -40.21
CA ALA A 364 -4.95 -75.71 -39.48
C ALA A 364 -5.01 -76.13 -37.99
N THR A 365 -5.57 -75.28 -37.13
CA THR A 365 -6.94 -75.42 -36.55
C THR A 365 -7.30 -74.16 -35.79
#